data_AF-A0AA46TEU2-F1
#
_entry.id   AF-A0AA46TEU2-F1
#
_cell.length_a   1.000
_cell.length_b   1.000
_cell.length_c   1.000
_cell.angle_alpha   90.00
_cell.angle_beta   90.00
_cell.angle_gamma   90.00
#
_symmetry.space_group_name_H-M   'P 1'
#
loop_
_entity.id
_entity.type
_entity.pdbx_description
1 polymer ?
#
loop_
_entity_poly.entity_id
_entity_poly.type
_entity_poly.pdbx_seq_one_letter_code
_entity_poly.pdbx_strand_id
1 'polypeptide(L)'
;MATRTSRPRVEPREPIRMPALWVAVTATVLIGVPLYLPEGTIDPIVLGVPLWLLVCVVAAVALSAILCVACLRWWSLAEPAEAAAEFEEDAR
;
A
#
# COMPACT_ATOMS: atom_id res chain seq x y z
N MET A 1 27.70 -14.18 36.60
CA MET A 1 26.26 -13.97 36.33
C MET A 1 26.18 -13.26 34.98
N ALA A 2 25.99 -14.01 33.89
CA ALA A 2 26.05 -13.45 32.53
C ALA A 2 24.68 -12.89 32.14
N THR A 3 24.62 -11.58 31.91
CA THR A 3 23.43 -10.89 31.38
C THR A 3 23.30 -11.25 29.91
N ARG A 4 22.28 -12.03 29.55
CA ARG A 4 21.94 -12.35 28.16
C ARG A 4 21.35 -11.08 27.51
N THR A 5 22.15 -10.37 26.73
CA THR A 5 21.68 -9.25 25.90
C THR A 5 20.69 -9.81 24.87
N SER A 6 19.41 -9.53 25.04
CA SER A 6 18.36 -9.93 24.09
C SER A 6 18.44 -9.02 22.86
N ARG A 7 18.80 -9.58 21.70
CA ARG A 7 18.74 -8.85 20.42
C ARG A 7 17.30 -8.37 20.16
N PRO A 8 17.09 -7.16 19.63
CA PRO A 8 15.78 -6.73 19.19
C PRO A 8 15.31 -7.67 18.07
N ARG A 9 14.14 -8.29 18.24
CA ARG A 9 13.51 -9.06 17.16
C ARG A 9 12.75 -8.08 16.28
N VAL A 10 13.25 -7.83 15.09
CA VAL A 10 12.46 -7.19 14.03
C VAL A 10 11.55 -8.28 13.47
N GLU A 11 10.26 -8.19 13.76
CA GLU A 11 9.27 -9.13 13.21
C GLU A 11 9.04 -8.82 11.72
N PRO A 12 9.14 -9.83 10.83
CA PRO A 12 8.82 -9.65 9.41
C PRO A 12 7.39 -9.13 9.26
N ARG A 13 7.23 -7.98 8.60
CA ARG A 13 5.93 -7.38 8.32
C ARG A 13 5.56 -7.64 6.87
N GLU A 14 4.55 -8.49 6.69
CA GLU A 14 4.01 -8.85 5.39
C GLU A 14 2.71 -8.07 5.11
N PRO A 15 2.68 -7.19 4.11
CA PRO A 15 1.49 -6.48 3.67
C PRO A 15 0.27 -7.35 3.34
N ILE A 16 0.46 -8.61 2.94
CA ILE A 16 -0.66 -9.53 2.68
C ILE A 16 -1.54 -9.79 3.92
N ARG A 17 -0.96 -9.66 5.12
CA ARG A 17 -1.64 -9.87 6.40
C ARG A 17 -2.40 -8.64 6.89
N MET A 18 -2.35 -7.53 6.16
CA MET A 18 -3.04 -6.29 6.53
C MET A 18 -4.41 -6.21 5.83
N PRO A 19 -5.53 -6.50 6.53
CA PRO A 19 -6.86 -6.45 5.91
C PRO A 19 -7.24 -5.04 5.42
N ALA A 20 -6.70 -4.00 6.06
CA ALA A 20 -6.90 -2.61 5.65
C ALA A 20 -6.37 -2.32 4.23
N LEU A 21 -5.25 -2.95 3.82
CA LEU A 21 -4.72 -2.81 2.47
C LEU A 21 -5.71 -3.35 1.43
N TRP A 22 -6.29 -4.52 1.72
CA TRP A 22 -7.28 -5.15 0.85
C TRP A 22 -8.55 -4.32 0.73
N VAL A 23 -9.04 -3.76 1.84
CA VAL A 23 -10.21 -2.85 1.81
C VAL A 23 -9.92 -1.62 0.94
N ALA A 24 -8.74 -1.01 1.08
CA ALA A 24 -8.35 0.14 0.28
C ALA A 24 -8.27 -0.21 -1.21
N VAL A 25 -7.60 -1.31 -1.57
CA VAL A 25 -7.48 -1.79 -2.96
C VAL A 25 -8.85 -2.08 -3.56
N THR A 26 -9.70 -2.85 -2.87
CA THR A 26 -11.04 -3.19 -3.34
C THR A 26 -11.90 -1.93 -3.52
N ALA A 27 -11.87 -1.00 -2.56
CA ALA A 27 -12.61 0.25 -2.67
C ALA A 27 -12.15 1.08 -3.87
N THR A 28 -10.83 1.21 -4.09
CA THR A 28 -10.28 1.93 -5.25
C THR A 28 -10.68 1.30 -6.57
N VAL A 29 -10.67 -0.03 -6.66
CA VAL A 29 -11.11 -0.74 -7.87
C VAL A 29 -12.59 -0.54 -8.14
N LEU A 30 -13.44 -0.62 -7.11
CA LEU A 30 -14.88 -0.37 -7.25
C LEU A 30 -15.13 1.06 -7.74
N ILE A 31 -14.46 2.06 -7.16
CA ILE A 31 -14.60 3.47 -7.58
C ILE A 31 -14.10 3.67 -9.02
N GLY A 32 -12.99 3.03 -9.38
CA GLY A 32 -12.34 3.19 -10.69
C GLY A 32 -13.11 2.55 -11.84
N VAL A 33 -14.01 1.60 -11.57
CA VAL A 33 -14.78 0.90 -12.59
C VAL A 33 -16.28 1.08 -12.33
N PRO A 34 -16.88 2.18 -12.82
CA PRO A 34 -18.26 2.56 -12.55
C PRO A 34 -19.31 1.70 -13.30
N LEU A 35 -19.18 0.36 -13.31
CA LEU A 35 -20.12 -0.57 -13.98
C LEU A 35 -21.50 -0.64 -13.32
N TYR A 36 -21.67 0.01 -12.18
CA TYR A 36 -22.91 0.05 -11.40
C TYR A 36 -23.71 1.35 -11.59
N LEU A 37 -23.18 2.31 -12.37
CA LEU A 37 -23.88 3.57 -12.62
C LEU A 37 -24.89 3.42 -13.77
N PRO A 38 -26.12 3.97 -13.63
CA PRO A 38 -27.14 3.90 -14.66
C PRO A 38 -26.69 4.67 -15.91
N GLU A 39 -27.16 4.24 -17.08
CA GLU A 39 -26.69 4.67 -18.41
C GLU A 39 -26.56 6.20 -18.55
N GLY A 40 -27.51 6.97 -17.98
CA GLY A 40 -27.49 8.44 -18.02
C GLY A 40 -26.39 9.14 -17.22
N THR A 41 -25.55 8.42 -16.46
CA THR A 41 -24.44 9.01 -15.68
C THR A 41 -23.07 8.89 -16.39
N ILE A 42 -23.01 8.15 -17.50
CA ILE A 42 -21.76 7.91 -18.26
C ILE A 42 -21.53 9.00 -19.33
N ASP A 43 -22.57 9.75 -19.69
CA ASP A 43 -22.55 10.80 -20.70
C ASP A 43 -21.93 12.17 -20.32
N PRO A 44 -21.74 12.60 -19.06
CA PRO A 44 -21.25 13.93 -18.80
C PRO A 44 -19.79 14.08 -19.27
N ILE A 45 -19.60 14.97 -20.24
CA ILE A 45 -18.29 15.36 -20.77
C ILE A 45 -17.80 16.56 -19.96
N VAL A 46 -16.64 16.41 -19.31
CA VAL A 46 -15.95 17.47 -18.58
C VAL A 46 -14.69 17.85 -19.35
N LEU A 47 -14.56 19.12 -19.75
CA LEU A 47 -13.39 19.62 -20.50
C LEU A 47 -13.08 18.85 -21.80
N GLY A 48 -14.11 18.27 -22.46
CA GLY A 48 -13.93 17.45 -23.66
C GLY A 48 -13.58 15.99 -23.40
N VAL A 49 -13.54 15.57 -22.12
CA VAL A 49 -13.19 14.22 -21.70
C VAL A 49 -14.38 13.60 -20.95
N PRO A 50 -14.73 12.32 -21.19
CA PRO A 50 -15.77 11.68 -20.41
C PRO A 50 -15.43 11.66 -18.92
N LEU A 51 -16.38 12.03 -18.05
CA LEU A 51 -16.15 12.08 -16.59
C LEU A 51 -15.64 10.75 -16.05
N TRP A 52 -16.18 9.63 -16.55
CA TRP A 52 -15.76 8.29 -16.13
C TRP A 52 -14.27 8.04 -16.38
N LEU A 53 -13.69 8.62 -17.44
CA LEU A 53 -12.25 8.49 -17.71
C LEU A 53 -11.42 9.19 -16.64
N LEU A 54 -11.83 10.39 -16.21
CA LEU A 54 -11.16 11.12 -15.13
C LEU A 54 -11.21 10.32 -13.82
N VAL A 55 -12.34 9.68 -13.53
CA VAL A 55 -12.48 8.79 -12.37
C VAL A 55 -11.52 7.61 -12.47
N CYS A 56 -11.41 6.96 -13.63
CA CYS A 56 -10.45 5.87 -13.85
C CYS A 56 -9.00 6.32 -13.63
N VAL A 57 -8.62 7.50 -14.14
CA VAL A 57 -7.26 8.04 -13.97
C VAL A 57 -6.95 8.31 -12.51
N VAL A 58 -7.87 8.96 -11.77
CA VAL A 58 -7.71 9.21 -10.34
C VAL A 58 -7.62 7.90 -9.55
N ALA A 59 -8.46 6.92 -9.88
CA ALA A 59 -8.41 5.61 -9.25
C ALA A 59 -7.10 4.86 -9.53
N ALA A 60 -6.56 4.94 -10.75
CA ALA A 60 -5.27 4.34 -11.10
C ALA A 60 -4.11 4.98 -10.30
N VAL A 61 -4.11 6.32 -10.19
CA VAL A 61 -3.13 7.05 -9.38
C VAL A 61 -3.26 6.68 -7.90
N ALA A 62 -4.48 6.62 -7.38
CA ALA A 62 -4.75 6.22 -6.01
C ALA A 62 -4.25 4.79 -5.74
N LEU A 63 -4.55 3.84 -6.64
CA LEU A 63 -4.10 2.46 -6.52
C LEU A 63 -2.57 2.38 -6.52
N SER A 64 -1.91 3.09 -7.44
CA SER A 64 -0.46 3.16 -7.48
C SER A 64 0.12 3.71 -6.18
N ALA A 65 -0.46 4.78 -5.62
CA ALA A 65 -0.02 5.36 -4.36
C ALA A 65 -0.21 4.39 -3.19
N ILE A 66 -1.33 3.69 -3.12
CA ILE A 66 -1.61 2.66 -2.10
C ILE A 66 -0.54 1.57 -2.15
N LEU A 67 -0.21 1.07 -3.34
CA LEU A 67 0.82 0.04 -3.52
C LEU A 67 2.22 0.56 -3.15
N CYS A 68 2.58 1.77 -3.58
CA CYS A 68 3.84 2.40 -3.18
C CYS A 68 3.95 2.54 -1.66
N VAL A 69 2.89 2.98 -0.98
CA VAL A 69 2.85 3.09 0.48
C VAL A 69 2.98 1.72 1.14
N ALA A 70 2.30 0.70 0.60
CA ALA A 70 2.39 -0.66 1.11
C ALA A 70 3.82 -1.21 1.01
N CYS A 71 4.48 -1.03 -0.13
CA CYS A 71 5.85 -1.47 -0.36
C CYS A 71 6.87 -0.68 0.48
N LEU A 72 6.72 0.65 0.58
CA LEU A 72 7.72 1.49 1.24
C LEU A 72 7.58 1.55 2.76
N ARG A 73 6.36 1.43 3.30
CA ARG A 73 6.10 1.63 4.74
C ARG A 73 5.71 0.35 5.47
N TRP A 74 5.11 -0.61 4.77
CA TRP A 74 4.51 -1.78 5.42
C TRP A 74 5.22 -3.09 5.08
N TRP A 75 6.02 -3.12 4.00
CA TRP A 75 6.84 -4.26 3.61
C TRP A 75 8.23 -4.16 4.28
N SER A 76 8.45 -4.95 5.34
CA SER A 76 9.77 -5.10 5.96
C SER A 76 10.15 -6.57 5.97
N LEU A 77 11.00 -6.95 5.02
CA LEU A 77 11.64 -8.26 4.92
C LEU A 77 13.00 -8.32 5.60
N ALA A 78 13.44 -7.23 6.25
CA ALA A 78 14.77 -7.14 6.84
C ALA A 78 15.06 -8.43 7.63
N GLU A 79 16.00 -9.22 7.10
CA GLU A 79 16.36 -10.49 7.69
C GLU A 79 16.86 -10.16 9.10
N PRO A 80 16.40 -10.83 10.16
CA PRO A 80 16.76 -10.45 11.54
C PRO A 80 18.27 -10.44 11.80
N ALA A 81 19.07 -11.04 10.91
CA ALA A 81 20.53 -10.95 10.90
C ALA A 81 21.09 -9.62 10.36
N GLU A 82 20.48 -9.02 9.35
CA GLU A 82 20.91 -7.73 8.75
C GLU A 82 20.59 -6.57 9.69
N ALA A 83 19.38 -6.55 10.25
CA ALA A 83 19.01 -5.55 11.26
C ALA A 83 19.89 -5.63 12.52
N ALA A 84 20.34 -6.84 12.89
CA ALA A 84 21.24 -7.01 14.03
C ALA A 84 22.67 -6.53 13.73
N ALA A 85 23.13 -6.62 12.47
CA ALA A 85 24.45 -6.13 12.06
C ALA A 85 24.51 -4.61 12.03
N GLU A 86 23.45 -3.95 11.53
CA GLU A 86 23.34 -2.49 11.48
C GLU A 86 23.32 -1.88 12.89
N PHE A 87 22.59 -2.50 13.83
CA PHE A 87 22.62 -2.12 15.25
C PHE A 87 24.00 -2.25 15.91
N GLU A 88 24.79 -3.25 15.50
CA GLU A 88 26.12 -3.49 16.07
C GLU A 88 27.18 -2.57 15.44
N GLU A 89 26.95 -2.09 14.21
CA GLU A 89 27.74 -1.03 13.58
C GLU A 89 27.44 0.34 14.20
N ASP A 90 26.16 0.67 14.43
CA ASP A 90 25.73 1.93 15.08
C ASP A 90 26.12 2.01 16.57
N ALA A 91 26.27 0.87 17.25
CA ALA A 91 26.66 0.81 18.66
C ALA A 91 28.18 0.86 18.88
N ARG A 92 28.99 0.89 17.80
CA ARG A 92 30.46 0.84 17.83
C ARG A 92 31.08 2.22 17.70
#